data_AF-A0A7X9E735-F1
#
_entry.id   AF-A0A7X9E735-F1
#
_cell.length_a   1.000
_cell.length_b   1.000
_cell.length_c   1.000
_cell.angle_alpha   90.00
_cell.angle_beta   90.00
_cell.angle_gamma   90.00
#
_symmetry.space_group_name_H-M   'P 1'
#
loop_
_entity.id
_entity.type
_entity.pdbx_description
1 polymer ?
#
loop_
_entity_poly.entity_id
_entity_poly.type
_entity_poly.pdbx_seq_one_letter_code
_entity_poly.pdbx_strand_id
1 'polypeptide(L)'
;MSIYPRKKKRLSKKQSQKIHAKKRAVERYGVSFNSKDILQLVKAIQNEKAEFVEKISNRQTKFKVFVPEELKNKCPKHSEVLVIYDKKRKEIVTFLPPSGLNN
;
A
#
# COMPACT_ATOMS: atom_id res chain seq x y z
N MET A 1 -18.45 -13.27 37.26
CA MET A 1 -17.81 -12.31 36.32
C MET A 1 -16.36 -12.74 36.11
N SER A 2 -15.92 -13.00 34.87
CA SER A 2 -14.53 -13.36 34.60
C SER A 2 -13.65 -12.11 34.62
N ILE A 3 -12.68 -12.06 35.55
CA ILE A 3 -11.78 -10.94 35.83
C ILE A 3 -10.51 -11.00 34.95
N TYR A 4 -10.38 -12.00 34.07
CA TYR A 4 -9.18 -12.19 33.27
C TYR A 4 -9.21 -11.34 31.99
N PRO A 5 -8.19 -10.48 31.74
CA PRO A 5 -8.12 -9.69 30.52
C PRO A 5 -8.03 -10.62 29.31
N ARG A 6 -8.90 -10.40 28.31
CA ARG A 6 -8.87 -11.15 27.04
C ARG A 6 -7.48 -11.02 26.41
N LYS A 7 -6.78 -12.15 26.23
CA LYS A 7 -5.44 -12.23 25.66
C LYS A 7 -5.42 -11.56 24.27
N LYS A 8 -4.66 -10.48 24.10
CA LYS A 8 -4.58 -9.73 22.83
C LYS A 8 -4.06 -10.64 21.72
N LYS A 9 -4.90 -10.92 20.73
CA LYS A 9 -4.56 -11.81 19.61
C LYS A 9 -3.37 -11.21 18.83
N ARG A 10 -2.25 -11.94 18.75
CA ARG A 10 -1.06 -11.50 18.00
C ARG A 10 -1.41 -11.43 16.51
N LEU A 11 -1.17 -10.27 15.89
CA LEU A 11 -1.38 -10.10 14.46
C LEU A 11 -0.30 -10.83 13.67
N SER A 12 -0.69 -11.44 12.55
CA SER A 12 0.27 -12.00 11.59
C SER A 12 1.08 -10.90 10.92
N LYS A 13 2.31 -11.22 10.46
CA LYS A 13 3.16 -10.26 9.73
C LYS A 13 2.44 -9.66 8.51
N LYS A 14 1.58 -10.45 7.86
CA LYS A 14 0.73 -10.04 6.73
C LYS A 14 -0.26 -8.94 7.16
N GLN A 15 -0.97 -9.15 8.27
CA GLN A 15 -1.89 -8.16 8.81
C GLN A 15 -1.17 -6.88 9.25
N SER A 16 -0.02 -7.02 9.93
CA SER A 16 0.79 -5.86 10.33
C SER A 16 1.25 -5.04 9.13
N GLN A 17 1.66 -5.68 8.03
CA GLN A 17 2.03 -5.01 6.79
C GLN A 17 0.85 -4.26 6.15
N LYS A 18 -0.35 -4.86 6.13
CA LYS A 18 -1.55 -4.16 5.62
C LYS A 18 -1.87 -2.92 6.42
N ILE A 19 -1.83 -3.02 7.74
CA ILE A 19 -2.08 -1.88 8.64
C ILE A 19 -1.01 -0.80 8.40
N HIS A 20 0.26 -1.20 8.29
CA HIS A 20 1.36 -0.30 8.01
C HIS A 20 1.20 0.41 6.66
N ALA A 21 0.91 -0.32 5.59
CA ALA A 21 0.72 0.24 4.25
C ALA A 21 -0.45 1.24 4.24
N LYS A 22 -1.60 0.90 4.84
CA LYS A 22 -2.74 1.82 4.97
C LYS A 22 -2.37 3.09 5.72
N LYS A 23 -1.64 2.96 6.84
CA LYS A 23 -1.17 4.11 7.61
C LYS A 23 -0.27 5.02 6.77
N ARG A 24 0.67 4.43 6.03
CA ARG A 24 1.59 5.16 5.15
C ARG A 24 0.87 5.86 3.99
N ALA A 25 -0.18 5.28 3.44
CA ALA A 25 -0.99 5.95 2.43
C ALA A 25 -1.61 7.25 2.96
N VAL A 26 -2.17 7.21 4.18
CA VAL A 26 -2.72 8.39 4.84
C VAL A 26 -1.62 9.41 5.13
N GLU A 27 -0.51 8.99 5.73
CA GLU A 27 0.61 9.89 6.08
C GLU A 27 1.26 10.55 4.86
N ARG A 28 1.35 9.84 3.71
CA ARG A 28 2.11 10.31 2.53
C ARG A 28 1.25 10.98 1.46
N TYR A 29 0.02 10.51 1.27
CA TYR A 29 -0.88 10.99 0.22
C TYR A 29 -2.16 11.62 0.78
N GLY A 30 -2.40 11.55 2.10
CA GLY A 30 -3.65 12.01 2.70
C GLY A 30 -4.84 11.10 2.39
N VAL A 31 -4.60 9.90 1.87
CA VAL A 31 -5.66 9.01 1.36
C VAL A 31 -5.82 7.76 2.20
N SER A 32 -7.05 7.49 2.62
CA SER A 32 -7.42 6.23 3.27
C SER A 32 -7.88 5.21 2.23
N PHE A 33 -6.97 4.31 1.85
CA PHE A 33 -7.32 3.17 0.99
C PHE A 33 -8.00 2.07 1.80
N ASN A 34 -9.21 1.70 1.40
CA ASN A 34 -9.88 0.53 1.94
C ASN A 34 -9.23 -0.76 1.38
N SER A 35 -9.68 -1.93 1.87
CA SER A 35 -9.11 -3.20 1.43
C SER A 35 -9.38 -3.54 -0.05
N LYS A 36 -10.49 -3.06 -0.63
CA LYS A 36 -10.81 -3.21 -2.05
C LYS A 36 -9.92 -2.32 -2.91
N ASP A 37 -9.70 -1.07 -2.48
CA ASP A 37 -8.84 -0.10 -3.16
C ASP A 37 -7.39 -0.63 -3.24
N ILE A 38 -6.85 -1.16 -2.13
CA ILE A 38 -5.51 -1.78 -2.14
C ILE A 38 -5.47 -3.00 -3.07
N LEU A 39 -6.53 -3.81 -3.10
CA LEU A 39 -6.60 -4.95 -4.01
C LEU A 39 -6.61 -4.49 -5.48
N GLN A 40 -7.31 -3.40 -5.81
CA GLN A 40 -7.30 -2.80 -7.14
C GLN A 40 -5.89 -2.34 -7.52
N LEU A 41 -5.17 -1.66 -6.63
CA LEU A 41 -3.78 -1.25 -6.86
C LEU A 41 -2.85 -2.46 -7.07
N VAL A 42 -2.99 -3.51 -6.27
CA VAL A 42 -2.23 -4.76 -6.45
C VAL A 42 -2.53 -5.40 -7.80
N LYS A 43 -3.81 -5.45 -8.20
CA LYS A 43 -4.20 -5.95 -9.53
C LYS A 43 -3.64 -5.10 -10.65
N ALA A 44 -3.58 -3.78 -10.50
CA ALA A 44 -2.96 -2.89 -11.48
C ALA A 44 -1.47 -3.23 -11.68
N ILE A 45 -0.74 -3.50 -10.59
CA ILE A 45 0.66 -3.97 -10.65
C ILE A 45 0.76 -5.34 -11.34
N GLN A 46 -0.11 -6.28 -11.01
CA GLN A 46 -0.07 -7.64 -11.56
C GLN A 46 -0.47 -7.74 -13.03
N ASN A 47 -1.32 -6.84 -13.49
CA ASN A 47 -1.80 -6.79 -14.88
C ASN A 47 -0.97 -5.83 -15.74
N GLU A 48 0.26 -5.48 -15.33
CA GLU A 48 1.17 -4.60 -16.08
C GLU A 48 0.61 -3.20 -16.34
N LYS A 49 -0.37 -2.75 -15.55
CA LYS A 49 -0.93 -1.38 -15.59
C LYS A 49 -0.20 -0.43 -14.62
N ALA A 50 1.00 -0.81 -14.19
CA ALA A 50 1.86 -0.01 -13.34
C ALA A 50 3.24 0.09 -13.97
N GLU A 51 3.90 1.22 -13.79
CA GLU A 51 5.24 1.47 -14.28
C GLU A 51 6.26 0.92 -13.28
N PHE A 52 7.13 0.01 -13.74
CA PHE A 52 8.25 -0.48 -12.96
C PHE A 52 9.28 0.63 -12.79
N VAL A 53 9.69 0.90 -11.55
CA VAL A 53 10.70 1.94 -11.27
C VAL A 53 12.06 1.31 -11.01
N GLU A 54 12.15 0.46 -9.99
CA GLU A 54 13.40 -0.18 -9.61
C GLU A 54 13.19 -1.46 -8.80
N LYS A 55 14.18 -2.34 -8.83
CA LYS A 55 14.23 -3.54 -7.98
C LYS A 55 14.96 -3.19 -6.69
N ILE A 56 14.27 -3.30 -5.54
CA ILE A 56 14.86 -3.05 -4.22
C ILE A 56 15.56 -4.31 -3.70
N SER A 57 14.95 -5.47 -3.88
CA SER A 57 15.54 -6.76 -3.50
C SER A 57 15.02 -7.88 -4.37
N ASN A 58 15.48 -9.11 -4.13
CA ASN A 58 14.96 -10.29 -4.83
C ASN A 58 13.45 -10.49 -4.65
N ARG A 59 12.82 -9.89 -3.63
CA ARG A 59 11.38 -10.02 -3.35
C ARG A 59 10.59 -8.73 -3.52
N GLN A 60 11.25 -7.59 -3.38
CA GLN A 60 10.59 -6.29 -3.34
C GLN A 60 10.97 -5.43 -4.53
N THR A 61 9.97 -4.79 -5.12
CA THR A 61 10.10 -3.94 -6.30
C THR A 61 9.29 -2.68 -6.09
N LYS A 62 9.85 -1.55 -6.51
CA LYS A 62 9.18 -0.27 -6.49
C LYS A 62 8.40 -0.12 -7.78
N PHE A 63 7.13 0.23 -7.63
CA PHE A 63 6.22 0.50 -8.73
C PHE A 63 5.61 1.88 -8.57
N LYS A 64 5.34 2.49 -9.71
CA LYS A 64 4.54 3.67 -9.86
C LYS A 64 3.20 3.24 -10.42
N VAL A 65 2.14 3.43 -9.63
CA VAL A 65 0.80 2.93 -9.94
C VAL A 65 -0.11 4.11 -10.20
N PHE A 66 -0.73 4.13 -11.38
CA PHE A 66 -1.74 5.13 -11.71
C PHE A 66 -3.02 4.87 -10.92
N VAL A 67 -3.54 5.92 -10.29
CA VAL A 67 -4.77 5.81 -9.49
C VAL A 67 -5.96 5.70 -10.44
N PRO A 68 -6.77 4.62 -10.36
CA PRO A 68 -7.99 4.47 -11.16
C PRO A 68 -8.94 5.65 -11.00
N GLU A 69 -9.74 5.95 -12.02
CA GLU A 69 -10.68 7.08 -11.97
C GLU A 69 -11.67 7.00 -10.81
N GLU A 70 -12.12 5.79 -10.48
CA GLU A 70 -12.96 5.49 -9.31
C GLU A 70 -12.34 5.95 -7.98
N LEU A 71 -11.01 6.00 -7.91
CA LEU A 71 -10.24 6.41 -6.73
C LEU A 71 -9.70 7.83 -6.83
N LYS A 72 -9.78 8.50 -8.00
CA LYS A 72 -9.35 9.90 -8.16
C LYS A 72 -10.06 10.84 -7.18
N ASN A 73 -11.35 10.60 -6.90
CA ASN A 73 -12.12 11.37 -5.91
C ASN A 73 -11.50 11.32 -4.50
N LYS A 74 -10.83 10.22 -4.15
CA LYS A 74 -10.13 10.07 -2.85
C LYS A 74 -8.73 10.66 -2.87
N CYS A 75 -8.11 10.73 -4.05
CA CYS A 75 -6.74 11.18 -4.24
C CYS A 75 -6.65 12.33 -5.28
N PRO A 76 -7.37 13.44 -5.08
CA PRO A 76 -7.48 14.47 -6.12
C PRO A 76 -6.14 15.15 -6.42
N LYS A 77 -5.23 15.16 -5.44
CA LYS A 77 -3.90 15.79 -5.56
C LYS A 77 -2.86 14.93 -6.27
N HIS A 78 -3.08 13.62 -6.38
CA HIS A 78 -2.10 12.72 -6.97
C HIS A 78 -2.77 11.74 -7.93
N SER A 79 -2.41 11.82 -9.20
CA SER A 79 -2.85 10.89 -10.26
C SER A 79 -2.13 9.54 -10.19
N GLU A 80 -1.07 9.46 -9.38
CA GLU A 80 -0.16 8.33 -9.28
C GLU A 80 0.37 8.17 -7.86
N VAL A 81 0.69 6.94 -7.49
CA VAL A 81 1.28 6.61 -6.18
C VAL A 81 2.50 5.71 -6.35
N LEU A 82 3.55 6.00 -5.58
CA LEU A 82 4.74 5.17 -5.49
C LEU A 82 4.58 4.14 -4.37
N VAL A 83 4.81 2.87 -4.68
CA VAL A 83 4.60 1.75 -3.75
C VAL A 83 5.72 0.73 -3.82
N ILE A 84 6.00 0.09 -2.68
CA ILE A 84 6.82 -1.12 -2.63
C ILE A 84 5.91 -2.34 -2.65
N TYR A 85 6.09 -3.18 -3.64
CA TYR A 85 5.37 -4.43 -3.82
C TYR A 85 6.24 -5.63 -3.43
N ASP A 86 5.70 -6.56 -2.63
CA ASP A 86 6.32 -7.85 -2.33
C ASP A 86 5.68 -8.93 -3.22
N LYS A 87 6.46 -9.42 -4.20
CA LYS A 87 5.97 -10.41 -5.17
C LYS A 87 5.65 -11.77 -4.57
N LYS A 88 6.31 -12.16 -3.46
CA LYS A 88 6.06 -13.45 -2.79
C LYS A 88 4.74 -13.40 -2.01
N ARG A 89 4.44 -12.26 -1.38
CA ARG A 89 3.20 -12.07 -0.59
C ARG A 89 2.04 -11.56 -1.43
N LYS A 90 2.31 -11.04 -2.62
CA LYS A 90 1.35 -10.37 -3.51
C LYS A 90 0.67 -9.18 -2.82
N GLU A 91 1.45 -8.38 -2.09
CA GLU A 91 0.93 -7.28 -1.28
C GLU A 91 1.82 -6.04 -1.35
N ILE A 92 1.19 -4.87 -1.20
CA ILE A 92 1.88 -3.60 -1.00
C ILE A 92 2.41 -3.57 0.43
N VAL A 93 3.72 -3.37 0.57
CA VAL A 93 4.42 -3.30 1.86
C VAL A 93 4.31 -1.89 2.44
N THR A 94 4.53 -0.87 1.62
CA THR A 94 4.45 0.53 2.01
C THR A 94 4.20 1.43 0.80
N PHE A 95 3.60 2.57 1.07
CA PHE A 95 3.54 3.71 0.16
C PHE A 95 4.78 4.58 0.40
N LEU A 96 5.42 4.99 -0.68
CA LEU A 96 6.56 5.91 -0.68
C LEU A 96 6.06 7.35 -0.85
N PRO A 97 6.80 8.36 -0.38
CA PRO A 97 6.45 9.75 -0.66
C PRO A 97 6.34 10.00 -2.18
N PRO A 98 5.49 10.94 -2.63
CA PRO A 98 5.44 11.36 -4.02
C PRO A 98 6.82 11.88 -4.46
N SER A 99 7.12 11.75 -5.74
CA SER A 99 8.42 12.00 -6.40
C SER A 99 8.99 13.43 -6.29
N GLY A 100 8.46 14.29 -5.41
CA GLY A 100 8.89 15.67 -5.19
C GLY A 100 9.34 16.01 -3.77
N LEU A 101 9.48 15.04 -2.86
CA LEU A 101 10.03 15.26 -1.52
C LEU A 101 11.46 14.71 -1.45
N ASN A 102 12.38 15.44 -2.07
CA ASN A 102 13.80 15.36 -1.70
C ASN A 102 13.93 16.10 -0.37
N ASN A 103 14.38 15.40 0.68
CA ASN A 103 15.04 16.07 1.79
C ASN A 103 16.51 16.26 1.42
#